data_AF-A0A413H1X2-F1
#
_entry.id   AF-A0A413H1X2-F1
#
_cell.length_a   1.000
_cell.length_b   1.000
_cell.length_c   1.000
_cell.angle_alpha   90.00
_cell.angle_beta   90.00
_cell.angle_gamma   90.00
#
_symmetry.space_group_name_H-M   'P 1'
#
loop_
_entity.id
_entity.type
_entity.pdbx_description
1 polymer ?
#
loop_
_entity_poly.entity_id
_entity_poly.type
_entity_poly.pdbx_seq_one_letter_code
_entity_poly.pdbx_strand_id
1 'polypeptide(L)'
;MTESENISERLMAHQAARLLTECYRHTGRLALLADFLPRYQALSDSIASDAKIRQLAAANIRFETEKKEQENRALTAEVALKDSRLRTTLLVGTLCLLLAAGTIVWVVMRHRAIRIRQEAAATLLREQEAQLHSLIRDRQQLNDRNLDLVRQLSDIQATHENTCNLDSIMESLQQSLFSKEDAERFRQNFSAVYPTALNRLRSRCPDLTYSDELFCMLAMLQLDNFEMARTLGISKSSVSKTRYRIRIKLGLPEGADADTEIRKVMSVKE
;
A
#
# COMPACT_ATOMS: atom_id res chain seq x y z
N MET A 1 46.70 49.14 -55.45
CA MET A 1 47.48 49.92 -54.48
C MET A 1 46.62 50.12 -53.27
N THR A 2 46.98 49.46 -52.17
CA THR A 2 46.10 49.29 -51.02
C THR A 2 46.07 50.55 -50.16
N GLU A 3 44.97 50.81 -49.46
CA GLU A 3 44.82 51.96 -48.56
C GLU A 3 45.95 52.03 -47.51
N SER A 4 46.49 50.87 -47.13
CA SER A 4 47.67 50.71 -46.28
C SER A 4 48.97 51.26 -46.89
N GLU A 5 49.11 51.19 -48.22
CA GLU A 5 50.30 51.61 -48.97
C GLU A 5 50.40 53.16 -49.00
N ASN A 6 49.27 53.84 -49.23
CA ASN A 6 49.16 55.30 -49.24
C ASN A 6 49.39 55.92 -47.85
N ILE A 7 49.00 55.22 -46.77
CA ILE A 7 49.22 55.68 -45.39
C ILE A 7 50.70 55.59 -45.02
N SER A 8 51.36 54.49 -45.39
CA SER A 8 52.80 54.31 -45.17
C SER A 8 53.60 55.43 -45.84
N GLU A 9 53.25 55.78 -47.08
CA GLU A 9 53.86 56.89 -47.81
C GLU A 9 53.66 58.25 -47.11
N ARG A 10 52.45 58.55 -46.62
CA ARG A 10 52.16 59.80 -45.89
C ARG A 10 52.88 59.88 -44.55
N LEU A 11 53.01 58.77 -43.83
CA LEU A 11 53.73 58.69 -42.56
C LEU A 11 55.23 58.93 -42.76
N MET A 12 55.80 58.31 -43.79
CA MET A 12 57.19 58.53 -44.21
C MET A 12 57.43 59.97 -44.65
N ALA A 13 56.50 60.56 -45.42
CA ALA A 13 56.57 61.96 -45.82
C ALA A 13 56.52 62.92 -44.63
N HIS A 14 55.70 62.63 -43.61
CA HIS A 14 55.65 63.41 -42.38
C HIS A 14 56.95 63.31 -41.56
N GLN A 15 57.52 62.11 -41.44
CA GLN A 15 58.81 61.90 -40.77
C GLN A 15 59.95 62.65 -41.49
N ALA A 16 60.01 62.56 -42.81
CA ALA A 16 60.98 63.29 -43.62
C ALA A 16 60.81 64.81 -43.48
N ALA A 17 59.57 65.31 -43.52
CA ALA A 17 59.29 66.74 -43.35
C ALA A 17 59.63 67.25 -41.93
N ARG A 18 59.44 66.42 -40.90
CA ARG A 18 59.86 66.73 -39.52
C ARG A 18 61.38 66.85 -39.41
N LEU A 19 62.13 65.90 -39.99
CA LEU A 19 63.60 65.93 -40.01
C LEU A 19 64.13 67.14 -40.78
N LEU A 20 63.53 67.47 -41.93
CA LEU A 20 63.88 68.66 -42.70
C LEU A 20 63.64 69.96 -41.91
N THR A 21 62.54 70.05 -41.18
CA THR A 21 62.23 71.19 -40.31
C THR A 21 63.28 71.35 -39.20
N GLU A 22 63.72 70.24 -38.59
CA GLU A 22 64.76 70.23 -37.56
C GLU A 22 66.14 70.61 -38.13
N CYS A 23 66.48 70.12 -39.32
CA CYS A 23 67.70 70.49 -40.04
C CYS A 23 67.74 71.98 -40.39
N TYR A 24 66.63 72.56 -40.86
CA TYR A 24 66.55 74.00 -41.16
C TYR A 24 66.64 74.86 -39.91
N ARG A 25 66.11 74.38 -38.78
CA ARG A 25 66.26 75.02 -37.47
C ARG A 25 67.71 75.06 -37.01
N HIS A 26 68.43 73.94 -37.07
CA HIS A 26 69.83 73.85 -36.64
C HIS A 26 70.82 74.59 -37.54
N THR A 27 70.53 74.69 -38.85
CA THR A 27 71.41 75.35 -39.82
C THR A 27 71.17 76.87 -39.95
N GLY A 28 70.24 77.43 -39.17
CA GLY A 28 69.95 78.88 -39.15
C GLY A 28 69.25 79.42 -40.41
N ARG A 29 68.71 78.54 -41.27
CA ARG A 29 68.08 78.91 -42.55
C ARG A 29 66.61 79.32 -42.35
N LEU A 30 66.40 80.44 -41.67
CA LEU A 30 65.07 80.89 -41.23
C LEU A 30 64.09 81.22 -42.39
N ALA A 31 64.58 81.70 -43.53
CA ALA A 31 63.73 82.03 -44.68
C ALA A 31 63.10 80.78 -45.34
N LEU A 32 63.88 79.72 -45.51
CA LEU A 32 63.40 78.44 -46.05
C LEU A 32 62.48 77.71 -45.06
N LEU A 33 62.76 77.85 -43.75
CA LEU A 33 61.90 77.34 -42.70
C LEU A 33 60.53 78.02 -42.71
N ALA A 34 60.49 79.35 -42.84
CA ALA A 34 59.24 80.13 -42.86
C ALA A 34 58.33 79.75 -44.04
N ASP A 35 58.90 79.44 -45.21
CA ASP A 35 58.13 78.99 -46.38
C ASP A 35 57.64 77.54 -46.24
N PHE A 36 58.43 76.66 -45.61
CA PHE A 36 58.11 75.24 -45.47
C PHE A 36 57.16 74.93 -44.30
N LEU A 37 57.19 75.72 -43.23
CA LEU A 37 56.43 75.49 -41.99
C LEU A 37 54.90 75.38 -42.21
N PRO A 38 54.24 76.24 -43.01
CA PRO A 38 52.80 76.11 -43.26
C PRO A 38 52.43 74.80 -43.97
N ARG A 39 53.28 74.33 -44.89
CA ARG A 39 53.06 73.06 -45.61
C ARG A 39 53.21 71.86 -44.68
N TYR A 40 54.19 71.91 -43.78
CA TYR A 40 54.36 70.88 -42.75
C TYR A 40 53.18 70.85 -41.76
N GLN A 41 52.70 72.02 -41.32
CA GLN A 41 51.54 72.13 -40.44
C GLN A 41 50.29 71.53 -41.09
N ALA A 42 49.98 71.90 -42.34
CA ALA A 42 48.84 71.33 -43.06
C ALA A 42 48.92 69.80 -43.23
N LEU A 43 50.12 69.26 -43.52
CA LEU A 43 50.34 67.81 -43.59
C LEU A 43 50.17 67.14 -42.22
N SER A 44 50.71 67.75 -41.16
CA SER A 44 50.59 67.27 -39.79
C SER A 44 49.13 67.26 -39.30
N ASP A 45 48.38 68.33 -39.55
CA ASP A 45 46.98 68.46 -39.15
C ASP A 45 46.09 67.47 -39.90
N SER A 46 46.35 67.25 -41.20
CA SER A 46 45.66 66.24 -42.00
C SER A 46 45.89 64.83 -41.46
N ILE A 47 47.14 64.45 -41.17
CA ILE A 47 47.47 63.14 -40.59
C ILE A 47 46.86 62.98 -39.18
N ALA A 48 46.89 64.03 -38.36
CA ALA A 48 46.32 64.02 -37.02
C ALA A 48 44.78 63.88 -37.02
N SER A 49 44.09 64.54 -37.95
CA SER A 49 42.63 64.43 -38.09
C SER A 49 42.19 63.05 -38.58
N ASP A 50 42.89 62.49 -39.56
CA ASP A 50 42.65 61.13 -40.08
C ASP A 50 42.92 60.05 -39.02
N ALA A 51 43.98 60.22 -38.21
CA ALA A 51 44.23 59.36 -37.05
C ALA A 51 43.09 59.42 -36.02
N LYS A 52 42.55 60.60 -35.72
CA LYS A 52 41.39 60.77 -34.82
C LYS A 52 40.13 60.10 -35.38
N ILE A 53 39.83 60.27 -36.66
CA ILE A 53 38.67 59.64 -37.32
C ILE A 53 38.78 58.11 -37.22
N ARG A 54 39.95 57.54 -37.50
CA ARG A 54 40.18 56.09 -37.34
C ARG A 54 40.07 55.62 -35.90
N GLN A 55 40.60 56.38 -34.95
CA GLN A 55 40.49 56.04 -33.53
C GLN A 55 39.02 56.03 -33.09
N LEU A 56 38.22 56.99 -33.54
CA LEU A 56 36.78 57.03 -33.30
C LEU A 56 36.05 55.86 -33.97
N ALA A 57 36.37 55.55 -35.23
CA ALA A 57 35.79 54.42 -35.94
C ALA A 57 36.12 53.08 -35.26
N ALA A 58 37.38 52.88 -34.87
CA ALA A 58 37.82 51.69 -34.15
C ALA A 58 37.16 51.59 -32.75
N ALA A 59 37.02 52.71 -32.04
CA ALA A 59 36.31 52.75 -30.76
C ALA A 59 34.83 52.39 -30.93
N ASN A 60 34.15 52.92 -31.96
CA ASN A 60 32.75 52.60 -32.24
C ASN A 60 32.56 51.13 -32.63
N ILE A 61 33.42 50.59 -33.48
CA ILE A 61 33.39 49.17 -33.88
C ILE A 61 33.57 48.27 -32.66
N ARG A 62 34.52 48.58 -31.77
CA ARG A 62 34.73 47.81 -30.54
C ARG A 62 33.51 47.87 -29.63
N PHE A 63 32.98 49.06 -29.40
CA PHE A 63 31.78 49.25 -28.58
C PHE A 63 30.58 48.47 -29.14
N GLU A 64 30.32 48.56 -30.44
CA GLU A 64 29.25 47.79 -31.09
C GLU A 64 29.49 46.28 -31.05
N THR A 65 30.74 45.85 -31.21
CA THR A 65 31.12 44.43 -31.13
C THR A 65 30.92 43.89 -29.73
N GLU A 66 31.40 44.60 -28.71
CA GLU A 66 31.21 44.25 -27.30
C GLU A 66 29.73 44.21 -26.93
N LYS A 67 28.94 45.19 -27.39
CA LYS A 67 27.49 45.22 -27.17
C LYS A 67 26.80 44.00 -27.79
N LYS A 68 27.10 43.69 -29.06
CA LYS A 68 26.56 42.51 -29.75
C LYS A 68 27.01 41.20 -29.11
N GLU A 69 28.23 41.14 -28.59
CA GLU A 69 28.76 39.98 -27.89
C GLU A 69 28.06 39.81 -26.53
N GLN A 70 27.81 40.90 -25.79
CA GLN A 70 27.01 40.87 -24.57
C GLN A 70 25.58 40.41 -24.83
N GLU A 71 24.93 40.93 -25.87
CA GLU A 71 23.59 40.49 -26.28
C GLU A 71 23.58 38.99 -26.64
N ASN A 72 24.53 38.52 -27.45
CA ASN A 72 24.64 37.08 -27.77
C ASN A 72 24.92 36.22 -26.53
N ARG A 73 25.77 36.68 -25.60
CA ARG A 73 26.02 35.97 -24.32
C ARG A 73 24.74 35.90 -23.48
N ALA A 74 23.96 36.97 -23.42
CA ALA A 74 22.68 36.98 -22.72
C ALA A 74 21.66 36.02 -23.37
N LEU A 75 21.54 36.06 -24.71
CA LEU A 75 20.65 35.17 -25.46
C LEU A 75 21.04 33.70 -25.29
N THR A 76 22.33 33.36 -25.38
CA THR A 76 22.82 31.99 -25.20
C THR A 76 22.62 31.48 -23.77
N ALA A 77 22.78 32.35 -22.77
CA ALA A 77 22.43 32.02 -21.38
C ALA A 77 20.93 31.76 -21.21
N GLU A 78 20.05 32.56 -21.85
CA GLU A 78 18.60 32.35 -21.79
C GLU A 78 18.18 31.03 -22.45
N VAL A 79 18.76 30.70 -23.61
CA VAL A 79 18.52 29.43 -24.30
C VAL A 79 19.00 28.25 -23.44
N ALA A 80 20.19 28.33 -22.84
CA ALA A 80 20.70 27.28 -21.96
C ALA A 80 19.80 27.04 -20.73
N LEU A 81 19.23 28.11 -20.16
CA LEU A 81 18.25 28.00 -19.07
C LEU A 81 16.94 27.35 -19.53
N LYS A 82 16.42 27.72 -20.71
CA LYS A 82 15.21 27.11 -21.30
C LYS A 82 15.42 25.64 -21.62
N ASP A 83 16.56 25.27 -22.20
CA ASP A 83 16.92 23.89 -22.49
C ASP A 83 17.01 23.04 -21.22
N SER A 84 17.63 23.56 -20.17
CA SER A 84 17.69 22.89 -18.87
C SER A 84 16.28 22.68 -18.29
N ARG A 85 15.44 23.72 -18.28
CA ARG A 85 14.05 23.62 -17.84
C ARG A 85 13.28 22.57 -18.65
N LEU A 86 13.34 22.62 -19.97
CA LEU A 86 12.66 21.66 -20.84
C LEU A 86 13.11 20.22 -20.57
N ARG A 87 14.42 19.98 -20.46
CA ARG A 87 14.97 18.66 -20.11
C ARG A 87 14.48 18.19 -18.75
N THR A 88 14.51 19.05 -17.72
CA THR A 88 14.02 18.68 -16.39
C THR A 88 12.52 18.38 -16.39
N THR A 89 11.70 19.19 -17.09
CA THR A 89 10.26 18.94 -17.22
C THR A 89 9.97 17.63 -17.94
N LEU A 90 10.70 17.33 -19.02
CA LEU A 90 10.56 16.06 -19.75
C LEU A 90 10.98 14.86 -18.89
N LEU A 91 12.09 14.95 -18.16
CA LEU A 91 12.55 13.88 -17.26
C LEU A 91 11.56 13.61 -16.13
N VAL A 92 11.02 14.66 -15.51
CA VAL A 92 9.98 14.52 -14.48
C VAL A 92 8.71 13.92 -15.07
N GLY A 93 8.29 14.37 -16.26
CA GLY A 93 7.12 13.84 -16.95
C GLY A 93 7.25 12.36 -17.30
N THR A 94 8.40 11.93 -17.83
CA THR A 94 8.66 10.52 -18.13
C THR A 94 8.72 9.67 -16.86
N LEU A 95 9.34 10.17 -15.78
CA LEU A 95 9.35 9.49 -14.49
C LEU A 95 7.95 9.32 -13.91
N CYS A 96 7.12 10.37 -13.94
CA CYS A 96 5.73 10.31 -13.51
C CYS A 96 4.91 9.31 -14.33
N LEU A 97 5.11 9.26 -15.65
CA LEU A 97 4.46 8.27 -16.53
C LEU A 97 4.87 6.84 -16.18
N LEU A 98 6.15 6.59 -15.93
CA LEU A 98 6.64 5.27 -15.52
C LEU A 98 6.08 4.84 -14.16
N LEU A 99 6.01 5.77 -13.20
CA LEU A 99 5.38 5.51 -11.90
C LEU A 99 3.89 5.21 -12.05
N ALA A 100 3.16 5.99 -12.86
CA ALA A 100 1.75 5.73 -13.15
C ALA A 100 1.55 4.35 -13.77
N ALA A 101 2.33 4.00 -14.80
CA ALA A 101 2.29 2.67 -15.42
C ALA A 101 2.59 1.55 -14.41
N GLY A 102 3.60 1.73 -13.56
CA GLY A 102 3.95 0.79 -12.50
C GLY A 102 2.81 0.60 -11.48
N THR A 103 2.16 1.68 -11.05
CA THR A 103 1.01 1.60 -10.15
C THR A 103 -0.20 0.90 -10.79
N ILE A 104 -0.48 1.17 -12.07
CA ILE A 104 -1.56 0.50 -12.82
C ILE A 104 -1.27 -1.01 -12.91
N VAL A 105 -0.05 -1.38 -13.29
CA VAL A 105 0.36 -2.80 -13.35
C VAL A 105 0.24 -3.45 -11.96
N TRP A 106 0.71 -2.78 -10.91
CA TRP A 106 0.60 -3.28 -9.54
C TRP A 106 -0.86 -3.48 -9.10
N VAL A 107 -1.74 -2.52 -9.40
CA VAL A 107 -3.18 -2.61 -9.11
C VAL A 107 -3.81 -3.78 -9.86
N VAL A 108 -3.52 -3.94 -11.16
CA VAL A 108 -4.04 -5.05 -11.97
C VAL A 108 -3.53 -6.40 -11.46
N MET A 109 -2.23 -6.52 -11.15
CA MET A 109 -1.65 -7.73 -10.57
C MET A 109 -2.28 -8.06 -9.22
N ARG A 110 -2.46 -7.05 -8.35
CA ARG A 110 -3.11 -7.22 -7.04
C ARG A 110 -4.56 -7.68 -7.19
N HIS A 111 -5.32 -7.08 -8.10
CA HIS A 111 -6.68 -7.52 -8.37
C HIS A 111 -6.74 -8.95 -8.91
N ARG A 112 -5.87 -9.31 -9.85
CA ARG A 112 -5.77 -10.70 -10.35
C ARG A 112 -5.45 -11.68 -9.23
N ALA A 113 -4.49 -11.36 -8.37
CA ALA A 113 -4.12 -12.20 -7.24
C ALA A 113 -5.26 -12.39 -6.23
N ILE A 114 -6.05 -11.34 -5.96
CA ILE A 114 -7.21 -11.43 -5.09
C ILE A 114 -8.30 -12.32 -5.71
N ARG A 115 -8.59 -12.19 -7.02
CA ARG A 115 -9.58 -13.05 -7.69
C ARG A 115 -9.18 -14.53 -7.63
N ILE A 116 -7.92 -14.85 -7.90
CA ILE A 116 -7.42 -16.24 -7.82
C ILE A 116 -7.59 -16.80 -6.39
N ARG A 117 -7.28 -15.99 -5.37
CA ARG A 117 -7.49 -16.40 -3.96
C ARG A 117 -8.96 -16.62 -3.63
N GLN A 118 -9.86 -15.80 -4.17
CA GLN A 118 -11.30 -15.95 -3.99
C GLN A 118 -11.83 -17.22 -4.66
N GLU A 119 -11.41 -17.49 -5.89
CA GLU A 119 -11.77 -18.71 -6.61
C GLU A 119 -11.26 -19.96 -5.87
N ALA A 120 -10.01 -19.95 -5.40
CA ALA A 120 -9.44 -21.04 -4.61
C ALA A 120 -10.16 -21.26 -3.26
N ALA A 121 -10.56 -20.19 -2.58
CA ALA A 121 -11.35 -20.28 -1.35
C ALA A 121 -12.77 -20.82 -1.63
N ALA A 122 -13.39 -20.42 -2.74
CA ALA A 122 -14.69 -20.91 -3.15
C ALA A 122 -14.65 -22.39 -3.56
N THR A 123 -13.58 -22.85 -4.21
CA THR A 123 -13.42 -24.29 -4.49
C THR A 123 -13.25 -25.10 -3.22
N LEU A 124 -12.48 -24.61 -2.25
CA LEU A 124 -12.30 -25.27 -0.96
C LEU A 124 -13.62 -25.37 -0.19
N LEU A 125 -14.42 -24.29 -0.17
CA LEU A 125 -15.75 -24.30 0.45
C LEU A 125 -16.69 -25.31 -0.22
N ARG A 126 -16.73 -25.37 -1.56
CA ARG A 126 -17.55 -26.35 -2.28
C ARG A 126 -17.13 -27.79 -1.98
N GLU A 127 -15.83 -28.05 -1.86
CA GLU A 127 -15.32 -29.37 -1.51
C GLU A 127 -15.72 -29.76 -0.08
N GLN A 128 -15.64 -28.82 0.86
CA GLN A 128 -16.12 -29.04 2.24
C GLN A 128 -17.63 -29.24 2.31
N GLU A 129 -18.43 -28.47 1.56
CA GLU A 129 -19.87 -28.67 1.48
C GLU A 129 -20.21 -30.03 0.89
N ALA A 130 -19.52 -30.46 -0.17
CA ALA A 130 -19.71 -31.78 -0.76
C ALA A 130 -19.37 -32.91 0.22
N GLN A 131 -18.27 -32.78 0.97
CA GLN A 131 -17.90 -33.73 2.04
C GLN A 131 -18.92 -33.74 3.19
N LEU A 132 -19.45 -32.58 3.57
CA LEU A 132 -20.48 -32.48 4.60
C LEU A 132 -21.77 -33.17 4.14
N HIS A 133 -22.18 -32.94 2.89
CA HIS A 133 -23.35 -33.59 2.31
C HIS A 133 -23.17 -35.11 2.18
N SER A 134 -21.98 -35.62 1.87
CA SER A 134 -21.74 -37.06 1.87
C SER A 134 -21.81 -37.65 3.27
N LEU A 135 -21.22 -36.97 4.27
CA LEU A 135 -21.31 -37.39 5.69
C LEU A 135 -22.75 -37.39 6.22
N ILE A 136 -23.55 -36.38 5.86
CA ILE A 136 -24.97 -36.33 6.24
C ILE A 136 -25.73 -37.47 5.58
N ARG A 137 -25.48 -37.76 4.29
CA ARG A 137 -26.12 -38.86 3.58
C ARG A 137 -25.76 -40.22 4.20
N ASP A 138 -24.49 -40.43 4.53
CA ASP A 138 -24.02 -41.63 5.22
C ASP A 138 -24.66 -41.78 6.59
N ARG A 139 -24.78 -40.68 7.35
CA ARG A 139 -25.47 -40.66 8.65
C ARG A 139 -26.96 -40.95 8.53
N GLN A 140 -27.64 -40.41 7.52
CA GLN A 140 -29.04 -40.72 7.25
C GLN A 140 -29.21 -42.20 6.91
N GLN A 141 -28.37 -42.74 6.02
CA GLN A 141 -28.41 -44.15 5.65
C GLN A 141 -28.14 -45.08 6.84
N LEU A 142 -27.21 -44.72 7.74
CA LEU A 142 -26.98 -45.44 8.99
C LEU A 142 -28.18 -45.35 9.94
N ASN A 143 -28.84 -44.20 10.01
CA ASN A 143 -30.03 -44.01 10.84
C ASN A 143 -31.23 -44.81 10.31
N ASP A 144 -31.42 -44.84 8.99
CA ASP A 144 -32.46 -45.63 8.34
C ASP A 144 -32.23 -47.13 8.55
N ARG A 145 -30.97 -47.59 8.44
CA ARG A 145 -30.60 -48.98 8.79
C ARG A 145 -30.84 -49.30 10.25
N ASN A 146 -30.54 -48.38 11.17
CA ASN A 146 -30.84 -48.56 12.59
C ASN A 146 -32.35 -48.63 12.83
N LEU A 147 -33.14 -47.78 12.17
CA LEU A 147 -34.60 -47.81 12.27
C LEU A 147 -35.16 -49.14 11.74
N ASP A 148 -34.61 -49.65 10.64
CA ASP A 148 -34.99 -50.93 10.06
C ASP A 148 -34.64 -52.09 10.99
N LEU A 149 -33.45 -52.08 11.60
CA LEU A 149 -33.05 -53.05 12.62
C LEU A 149 -33.95 -52.99 13.86
N VAL A 150 -34.35 -51.79 14.30
CA VAL A 150 -35.31 -51.62 15.39
C VAL A 150 -36.68 -52.19 15.03
N ARG A 151 -37.15 -52.00 13.79
CA ARG A 151 -38.40 -52.61 13.29
C ARG A 151 -38.32 -54.14 13.24
N GLN A 152 -37.22 -54.68 12.72
CA GLN A 152 -36.99 -56.12 12.69
C GLN A 152 -36.95 -56.71 14.10
N LEU A 153 -36.31 -56.02 15.06
CA LEU A 153 -36.30 -56.43 16.46
C LEU A 153 -37.70 -56.34 17.10
N SER A 154 -38.50 -55.32 16.78
CA SER A 154 -39.89 -55.23 17.26
C SER A 154 -40.81 -56.30 16.67
N ASP A 155 -40.60 -56.69 15.40
CA ASP A 155 -41.36 -57.77 14.77
C ASP A 155 -41.00 -59.15 15.37
N ILE A 156 -39.70 -59.37 15.66
CA ILE A 156 -39.22 -60.56 16.38
C ILE A 156 -39.78 -60.61 17.81
N GLN A 157 -39.92 -59.45 18.47
CA GLN A 157 -40.52 -59.32 19.79
C GLN A 157 -42.03 -59.62 19.79
N ALA A 158 -42.75 -59.25 18.73
CA ALA A 158 -44.16 -59.62 18.57
C ALA A 158 -44.37 -61.14 18.39
N THR A 159 -43.31 -61.86 17.98
CA THR A 159 -43.34 -63.34 17.82
C THR A 159 -42.84 -64.11 19.04
N HIS A 160 -42.11 -63.48 19.97
CA HIS A 160 -41.58 -64.10 21.19
C HIS A 160 -41.96 -63.28 22.44
N GLU A 161 -43.01 -63.70 23.15
CA GLU A 161 -43.62 -62.98 24.28
C GLU A 161 -42.75 -62.95 25.56
N ASN A 162 -41.53 -63.47 25.55
CA ASN A 162 -40.63 -63.39 26.69
C ASN A 162 -39.19 -63.22 26.23
N THR A 163 -38.49 -62.28 26.86
CA THR A 163 -37.05 -61.95 26.75
C THR A 163 -36.65 -60.92 25.69
N CYS A 164 -36.63 -59.63 26.07
CA CYS A 164 -35.41 -58.82 26.19
C CYS A 164 -35.78 -57.38 26.60
N ASN A 165 -35.05 -56.80 27.56
CA ASN A 165 -35.26 -55.45 28.11
C ASN A 165 -34.98 -54.36 27.06
N LEU A 166 -35.94 -54.06 26.18
CA LEU A 166 -35.82 -53.02 25.16
C LEU A 166 -35.53 -51.63 25.77
N ASP A 167 -36.08 -51.33 26.94
CA ASP A 167 -35.82 -50.08 27.67
C ASP A 167 -34.33 -49.91 28.02
N SER A 168 -33.65 -51.00 28.38
CA SER A 168 -32.20 -50.99 28.67
C SER A 168 -31.33 -50.83 27.43
N ILE A 169 -31.83 -51.29 26.27
CA ILE A 169 -31.14 -51.16 24.97
C ILE A 169 -31.36 -49.75 24.39
N MET A 170 -32.55 -49.18 24.61
CA MET A 170 -32.87 -47.81 24.23
C MET A 170 -32.09 -46.80 25.09
N GLU A 171 -31.89 -47.08 26.38
CA GLU A 171 -30.97 -46.34 27.25
C GLU A 171 -29.50 -46.47 26.81
N SER A 172 -29.05 -47.67 26.41
CA SER A 172 -27.66 -47.88 25.98
C SER A 172 -27.34 -47.26 24.61
N LEU A 173 -28.32 -47.18 23.71
CA LEU A 173 -28.19 -46.46 22.43
C LEU A 173 -28.15 -44.95 22.61
N GLN A 174 -28.93 -44.39 23.55
CA GLN A 174 -28.87 -42.95 23.89
C GLN A 174 -27.55 -42.56 24.56
N GLN A 175 -26.97 -43.44 25.38
CA GLN A 175 -25.65 -43.25 25.99
C GLN A 175 -24.50 -43.19 24.97
N SER A 176 -24.69 -43.68 23.74
CA SER A 176 -23.62 -43.77 22.73
C SER A 176 -23.43 -42.51 21.86
N LEU A 177 -24.24 -41.45 22.04
CA LEU A 177 -24.34 -40.37 21.05
C LEU A 177 -23.45 -39.13 21.32
N PHE A 178 -22.80 -39.04 22.48
CA PHE A 178 -21.83 -37.98 22.76
C PHE A 178 -20.58 -38.58 23.42
N SER A 179 -19.61 -38.99 22.60
CA SER A 179 -18.35 -39.51 23.13
C SER A 179 -17.59 -38.40 23.87
N LYS A 180 -16.65 -38.79 24.74
CA LYS A 180 -15.68 -37.85 25.32
C LYS A 180 -14.91 -37.10 24.23
N GLU A 181 -14.63 -37.74 23.09
CA GLU A 181 -14.00 -37.06 21.95
C GLU A 181 -14.90 -35.96 21.35
N ASP A 182 -16.21 -36.20 21.26
CA ASP A 182 -17.17 -35.23 20.70
C ASP A 182 -17.31 -34.01 21.62
N ALA A 183 -17.35 -34.23 22.94
CA ALA A 183 -17.38 -33.17 23.93
C ALA A 183 -16.11 -32.30 23.88
N GLU A 184 -14.94 -32.92 23.67
CA GLU A 184 -13.69 -32.19 23.58
C GLU A 184 -13.58 -31.39 22.28
N ARG A 185 -13.99 -31.97 21.15
CA ARG A 185 -14.09 -31.24 19.86
C ARG A 185 -15.04 -30.06 19.96
N PHE A 186 -16.20 -30.25 20.59
CA PHE A 186 -17.16 -29.17 20.80
C PHE A 186 -16.54 -28.05 21.65
N ARG A 187 -15.83 -28.39 22.73
CA ARG A 187 -15.16 -27.40 23.58
C ARG A 187 -14.06 -26.64 22.84
N GLN A 188 -13.27 -27.32 22.01
CA GLN A 188 -12.24 -26.67 21.18
C GLN A 188 -12.87 -25.66 20.22
N ASN A 189 -13.92 -26.07 19.51
CA ASN A 189 -14.65 -25.19 18.59
C ASN A 189 -15.31 -24.01 19.33
N PHE A 190 -15.93 -24.27 20.48
CA PHE A 190 -16.52 -23.24 21.32
C PHE A 190 -15.47 -22.23 21.81
N SER A 191 -14.29 -22.71 22.23
CA SER A 191 -13.20 -21.85 22.71
C SER A 191 -12.58 -21.02 21.59
N ALA A 192 -12.62 -21.50 20.33
CA ALA A 192 -12.19 -20.72 19.17
C ALA A 192 -13.12 -19.52 18.90
N VAL A 193 -14.43 -19.69 19.12
CA VAL A 193 -15.44 -18.63 18.92
C VAL A 193 -15.59 -17.73 20.15
N TYR A 194 -15.48 -18.29 21.35
CA TYR A 194 -15.64 -17.59 22.64
C TYR A 194 -14.43 -17.82 23.58
N PRO A 195 -13.25 -17.23 23.30
CA PRO A 195 -12.00 -17.55 24.00
C PRO A 195 -12.00 -17.28 25.51
N THR A 196 -12.82 -16.34 25.98
CA THR A 196 -12.85 -15.92 27.39
C THR A 196 -14.06 -16.44 28.18
N ALA A 197 -15.05 -17.05 27.51
CA ALA A 197 -16.32 -17.43 28.13
C ALA A 197 -16.14 -18.49 29.24
N LEU A 198 -15.40 -19.57 28.97
CA LEU A 198 -15.15 -20.63 29.96
C LEU A 198 -14.31 -20.14 31.14
N ASN A 199 -13.32 -19.26 30.90
CA ASN A 199 -12.50 -18.70 31.97
C ASN A 199 -13.32 -17.85 32.94
N ARG A 200 -14.27 -17.06 32.42
CA ARG A 200 -15.20 -16.27 33.25
C ARG A 200 -16.16 -17.14 34.03
N LEU A 201 -16.70 -18.17 33.38
CA LEU A 201 -17.57 -19.13 34.05
C LEU A 201 -16.85 -19.81 35.23
N ARG A 202 -15.63 -20.31 35.01
CA ARG A 202 -14.81 -20.93 36.06
C ARG A 202 -14.46 -19.96 37.19
N SER A 203 -14.23 -18.69 36.86
CA SER A 203 -13.95 -17.64 37.86
C SER A 203 -15.18 -17.36 38.74
N ARG A 204 -16.39 -17.45 38.17
CA ARG A 204 -17.64 -17.23 38.91
C ARG A 204 -18.10 -18.47 39.69
N CYS A 205 -17.86 -19.65 39.16
CA CYS A 205 -18.26 -20.94 39.73
C CYS A 205 -17.12 -21.96 39.59
N PRO A 206 -16.21 -22.05 40.58
CA PRO A 206 -15.10 -22.99 40.52
C PRO A 206 -15.52 -24.46 40.68
N ASP A 207 -16.69 -24.74 41.27
CA ASP A 207 -17.20 -26.11 41.54
C ASP A 207 -17.93 -26.76 40.34
N LEU A 208 -17.77 -26.22 39.13
CA LEU A 208 -18.37 -26.79 37.92
C LEU A 208 -17.60 -28.03 37.46
N THR A 209 -18.34 -29.12 37.22
CA THR A 209 -17.78 -30.33 36.64
C THR A 209 -17.64 -30.21 35.12
N TYR A 210 -16.90 -31.12 34.49
CA TYR A 210 -16.77 -31.17 33.02
C TYR A 210 -18.13 -31.19 32.30
N SER A 211 -19.08 -31.99 32.79
CA SER A 211 -20.43 -32.08 32.24
C SER A 211 -21.26 -30.83 32.49
N ASP A 212 -21.03 -30.15 33.62
CA ASP A 212 -21.69 -28.88 33.93
C ASP A 212 -21.20 -27.76 32.99
N GLU A 213 -19.90 -27.70 32.69
CA GLU A 213 -19.35 -26.74 31.72
C GLU A 213 -19.95 -26.97 30.33
N LEU A 214 -20.09 -28.24 29.93
CA LEU A 214 -20.71 -28.60 28.65
C LEU A 214 -22.16 -28.13 28.58
N PHE A 215 -22.92 -28.35 29.66
CA PHE A 215 -24.28 -27.81 29.77
C PHE A 215 -24.29 -26.27 29.64
N CYS A 216 -23.41 -25.57 30.35
CA CYS A 216 -23.34 -24.11 30.30
C CYS A 216 -22.98 -23.57 28.90
N MET A 217 -22.09 -24.25 28.17
CA MET A 217 -21.78 -23.89 26.78
C MET A 217 -23.01 -24.03 25.88
N LEU A 218 -23.78 -25.12 26.01
CA LEU A 218 -25.03 -25.33 25.26
C LEU A 218 -26.11 -24.30 25.63
N ALA A 219 -26.21 -23.95 26.92
CA ALA A 219 -27.12 -22.89 27.40
C ALA A 219 -26.73 -21.50 26.87
N MET A 220 -25.43 -21.23 26.69
CA MET A 220 -24.96 -19.98 26.08
C MET A 220 -25.37 -19.88 24.61
N LEU A 221 -25.35 -20.98 23.88
CA LEU A 221 -25.76 -21.08 22.48
C LEU A 221 -27.29 -21.07 22.29
N GLN A 222 -28.07 -20.93 23.35
CA GLN A 222 -29.55 -20.84 23.32
C GLN A 222 -30.25 -22.10 22.75
N LEU A 223 -29.65 -23.28 22.89
CA LEU A 223 -30.32 -24.53 22.52
C LEU A 223 -31.53 -24.77 23.41
N ASP A 224 -32.56 -25.41 22.88
CA ASP A 224 -33.73 -25.78 23.68
C ASP A 224 -33.46 -27.04 24.54
N ASN A 225 -34.38 -27.36 25.46
CA ASN A 225 -34.25 -28.52 26.34
C ASN A 225 -34.20 -29.86 25.60
N PHE A 226 -34.83 -29.94 24.44
CA PHE A 226 -34.88 -31.15 23.63
C PHE A 226 -33.57 -31.34 22.87
N GLU A 227 -33.04 -30.27 22.29
CA GLU A 227 -31.75 -30.24 21.63
C GLU A 227 -30.61 -30.50 22.61
N MET A 228 -30.62 -29.87 23.79
CA MET A 228 -29.63 -30.17 24.84
C MET A 228 -29.66 -31.64 25.27
N ALA A 229 -30.85 -32.22 25.43
CA ALA A 229 -31.02 -33.64 25.79
C ALA A 229 -30.41 -34.55 24.72
N ARG A 230 -30.73 -34.27 23.45
CA ARG A 230 -30.23 -35.02 22.30
C ARG A 230 -28.72 -34.87 22.13
N THR A 231 -28.18 -33.67 22.31
CA THR A 231 -26.74 -33.40 22.23
C THR A 231 -26.00 -34.11 23.36
N LEU A 232 -26.49 -34.04 24.59
CA LEU A 232 -25.81 -34.66 25.73
C LEU A 232 -26.04 -36.18 25.84
N GLY A 233 -26.92 -36.77 25.02
CA GLY A 233 -27.29 -38.18 25.12
C GLY A 233 -28.02 -38.50 26.43
N ILE A 234 -28.73 -37.54 27.01
CA ILE A 234 -29.47 -37.69 28.27
C ILE A 234 -30.95 -37.38 28.08
N SER A 235 -31.79 -37.82 29.02
CA SER A 235 -33.22 -37.49 29.00
C SER A 235 -33.48 -36.00 29.26
N LYS A 236 -34.58 -35.47 28.71
CA LYS A 236 -35.05 -34.09 28.96
C LYS A 236 -35.24 -33.79 30.44
N SER A 237 -35.65 -34.77 31.25
CA SER A 237 -35.77 -34.63 32.70
C SER A 237 -34.42 -34.46 33.39
N SER A 238 -33.36 -35.11 32.89
CA SER A 238 -31.98 -34.94 33.36
C SER A 238 -31.43 -33.55 33.02
N VAL A 239 -31.78 -32.98 31.86
CA VAL A 239 -31.44 -31.59 31.50
C VAL A 239 -32.04 -30.62 32.53
N SER A 240 -33.32 -30.78 32.89
CA SER A 240 -33.98 -29.95 33.90
C SER A 240 -33.33 -30.04 35.28
N LYS A 241 -32.94 -31.25 35.71
CA LYS A 241 -32.21 -31.46 36.97
C LYS A 241 -30.82 -30.80 36.94
N THR A 242 -30.11 -30.91 35.82
CA THR A 242 -28.82 -30.25 35.64
C THR A 242 -28.99 -28.73 35.70
N ARG A 243 -29.96 -28.15 35.00
CA ARG A 243 -30.26 -26.71 35.08
C ARG A 243 -30.50 -26.25 36.52
N TYR A 244 -31.31 -27.00 37.28
CA TYR A 244 -31.56 -26.72 38.70
C TYR A 244 -30.26 -26.76 39.53
N ARG A 245 -29.40 -27.77 39.31
CA ARG A 245 -28.10 -27.88 39.98
C ARG A 245 -27.20 -26.70 39.64
N ILE A 246 -27.14 -26.29 38.37
CA ILE A 246 -26.35 -25.13 37.93
C ILE A 246 -26.87 -23.84 38.56
N ARG A 247 -28.18 -23.65 38.66
CA ARG A 247 -28.81 -22.51 39.36
C ARG A 247 -28.31 -22.40 40.81
N ILE A 248 -28.29 -23.52 41.53
CA ILE A 248 -27.77 -23.57 42.91
C ILE A 248 -26.28 -23.25 42.94
N LYS A 249 -25.48 -23.84 42.06
CA LYS A 249 -24.02 -23.58 41.97
C LYS A 249 -23.69 -22.13 41.62
N LEU A 250 -24.56 -21.44 40.89
CA LEU A 250 -24.46 -20.00 40.58
C LEU A 250 -24.93 -19.09 41.72
N GLY A 251 -25.51 -19.65 42.80
CA GLY A 251 -26.04 -18.88 43.93
C GLY A 251 -27.31 -18.08 43.58
N LEU A 252 -28.11 -18.55 42.62
CA LEU A 252 -29.28 -17.83 42.13
C LEU A 252 -30.55 -18.10 42.97
N PRO A 253 -31.40 -17.09 43.20
CA PRO A 253 -32.64 -17.25 43.97
C PRO A 253 -33.66 -18.16 43.26
N GLU A 254 -34.66 -18.63 44.00
CA GLU A 254 -35.73 -19.47 43.46
C GLU A 254 -36.55 -18.71 42.40
N GLY A 255 -36.79 -19.34 41.25
CA GLY A 255 -37.43 -18.72 40.08
C GLY A 255 -36.49 -17.95 39.13
N ALA A 256 -35.22 -17.75 39.49
CA ALA A 256 -34.25 -17.15 38.57
C ALA A 256 -33.85 -18.11 37.44
N ASP A 257 -33.76 -17.57 36.22
CA ASP A 257 -33.38 -18.34 35.04
C ASP A 257 -31.85 -18.53 34.96
N ALA A 258 -31.41 -19.78 35.09
CA ALA A 258 -30.01 -20.15 35.03
C ALA A 258 -29.39 -19.84 33.66
N ASP A 259 -30.13 -20.03 32.57
CA ASP A 259 -29.61 -19.88 31.21
C ASP A 259 -29.29 -18.41 30.91
N THR A 260 -30.14 -17.50 31.38
CA THR A 260 -29.92 -16.05 31.29
C THR A 260 -28.67 -15.61 32.07
N GLU A 261 -28.46 -16.10 33.30
CA GLU A 261 -27.26 -15.73 34.06
C GLU A 261 -25.98 -16.32 33.46
N ILE A 262 -26.02 -17.57 32.96
CA ILE A 262 -24.88 -18.18 32.25
C ILE A 262 -24.47 -17.31 31.06
N ARG A 263 -25.44 -16.86 30.24
CA ARG A 263 -25.17 -15.95 29.13
C ARG A 263 -24.57 -14.64 29.58
N LYS A 264 -25.08 -14.06 30.67
CA LYS A 264 -24.56 -12.80 31.23
C LYS A 264 -23.11 -12.94 31.72
N VAL A 265 -22.78 -14.05 32.39
CA VAL A 265 -21.41 -14.33 32.86
C VAL A 265 -20.44 -14.57 31.71
N MET A 266 -20.90 -15.27 30.66
CA MET A 266 -20.06 -15.66 29.53
C MET A 266 -19.97 -14.62 28.40
N SER A 267 -20.98 -13.76 28.24
CA SER A 267 -20.98 -12.70 27.23
C SER A 267 -20.00 -11.58 27.60
N VAL A 268 -19.33 -11.03 26.60
CA VAL A 268 -18.57 -9.78 26.73
C VAL A 268 -19.51 -8.63 26.43
N LYS A 269 -19.74 -7.79 27.43
CA LYS A 269 -19.92 -6.36 27.18
C LYS A 269 -18.51 -5.82 26.94
N GLU A 270 -18.13 -5.69 25.68
CA GLU A 270 -17.10 -4.71 25.30
C GLU A 270 -17.77 -3.32 25.35
#